data_AF-A0A961AR73-F1
#
_entry.id   AF-A0A961AR73-F1
#
_cell.length_a   1.000
_cell.length_b   1.000
_cell.length_c   1.000
_cell.angle_alpha   90.00
_cell.angle_beta   90.00
_cell.angle_gamma   90.00
#
_symmetry.space_group_name_H-M   'P 1'
#
loop_
_entity.id
_entity.type
_entity.pdbx_description
1 polymer ?
#
loop_
_entity_poly.entity_id
_entity_poly.type
_entity_poly.pdbx_seq_one_letter_code
_entity_poly.pdbx_strand_id
1 'polypeptide(L)'
;MAKKRKDSGASVNLFPFLSILVCIIGCLTLIIVVLNLMSMSKAEGREPEEVERAREYAILKKAQEEDQKSYDELRALVDSLTQQNQDLLAKRQKLTMLKEMLDSAEKIDAAREELIAKFQLLVNANKQLDADEVVLLAEIESLKKEIEERKLPPEAAQLQVKPSGSGANTQPFFVEVADKMVLIHHSLTEPAIEIPAGSLEINEDFKKLLETIASKPYNTLILLVRGSDAAVTNLGKVNSVVGAFNQRTGAEIIPGRLPLPGDGKVDLSLFAQYLK
;
A
#
# COMPACT_ATOMS: atom_id res chain seq x y z
N MET A 1 -27.47 78.40 -152.18
CA MET A 1 -28.86 77.89 -152.15
C MET A 1 -29.17 77.42 -150.73
N ALA A 2 -30.30 77.82 -150.18
CA ALA A 2 -30.65 77.66 -148.77
C ALA A 2 -31.28 76.30 -148.44
N LYS A 3 -31.02 75.74 -147.24
CA LYS A 3 -32.06 75.08 -146.41
C LYS A 3 -31.66 74.87 -144.92
N LYS A 4 -32.41 75.59 -144.07
CA LYS A 4 -32.84 75.42 -142.65
C LYS A 4 -32.08 74.54 -141.63
N ARG A 5 -31.82 75.16 -140.46
CA ARG A 5 -31.55 74.58 -139.12
C ARG A 5 -32.71 73.75 -138.54
N LYS A 6 -32.39 72.80 -137.66
CA LYS A 6 -33.19 72.42 -136.49
C LYS A 6 -32.29 72.02 -135.32
N ASP A 7 -32.54 72.65 -134.18
CA ASP A 7 -32.03 72.36 -132.84
C ASP A 7 -33.04 71.45 -132.12
N SER A 8 -32.57 70.50 -131.31
CA SER A 8 -33.36 69.83 -130.26
C SER A 8 -32.53 68.78 -129.51
N GLY A 9 -32.44 68.97 -128.19
CA GLY A 9 -31.61 68.24 -127.25
C GLY A 9 -31.81 66.72 -127.18
N ALA A 10 -30.72 66.03 -126.82
CA ALA A 10 -30.72 64.60 -126.54
C ALA A 10 -31.49 64.32 -125.24
N SER A 11 -32.69 63.78 -125.38
CA SER A 11 -33.48 63.18 -124.31
C SER A 11 -32.77 61.92 -123.79
N VAL A 12 -32.29 61.97 -122.55
CA VAL A 12 -31.82 60.78 -121.82
C VAL A 12 -33.04 59.93 -121.45
N ASN A 13 -33.07 58.67 -121.91
CA ASN A 13 -34.15 57.73 -121.57
C ASN A 13 -34.16 57.45 -120.06
N LEU A 14 -35.20 57.91 -119.34
CA LEU A 14 -35.42 57.65 -117.91
C LEU A 14 -35.87 56.19 -117.61
N PHE A 15 -36.28 55.43 -118.62
CA PHE A 15 -36.80 54.06 -118.47
C PHE A 15 -35.84 53.07 -117.76
N PRO A 16 -34.55 52.97 -118.11
CA PRO A 16 -33.61 52.08 -117.42
C PRO A 16 -33.31 52.51 -115.97
N PHE A 17 -33.36 53.82 -115.66
CA PHE A 17 -33.11 54.32 -114.31
C PHE A 17 -34.27 53.98 -113.36
N LEU A 18 -35.52 54.07 -113.84
CA LEU A 18 -36.70 53.71 -113.05
C LEU A 18 -36.73 52.21 -112.71
N SER A 19 -36.34 51.35 -113.66
CA SER A 19 -36.31 49.88 -113.45
C SER A 19 -35.29 49.46 -112.40
N ILE A 20 -34.09 50.06 -112.41
CA ILE A 20 -33.05 49.80 -111.40
C ILE A 20 -33.52 50.29 -110.02
N LEU A 21 -34.13 51.47 -109.94
CA LEU A 21 -34.59 52.05 -108.68
C LEU A 21 -35.72 51.23 -108.04
N VAL A 22 -36.69 50.76 -108.84
CA VAL A 22 -37.75 49.85 -108.37
C VAL A 22 -37.19 48.51 -107.91
N CYS A 23 -36.19 47.96 -108.61
CA CYS A 23 -35.53 46.72 -108.22
C CYS A 23 -34.79 46.85 -106.87
N ILE A 24 -34.05 47.94 -106.66
CA ILE A 24 -33.34 48.21 -105.41
C ILE A 24 -34.32 48.38 -104.25
N ILE A 25 -35.40 49.16 -104.44
CA ILE A 25 -36.45 49.32 -103.41
C ILE A 25 -37.09 47.96 -103.09
N GLY A 26 -37.37 47.13 -104.10
CA GLY A 26 -37.94 45.78 -103.91
C GLY A 26 -37.02 44.83 -103.15
N CYS A 27 -35.71 44.85 -103.42
CA CYS A 27 -34.74 44.06 -102.65
C CYS A 27 -34.65 44.55 -101.19
N LEU A 28 -34.68 45.87 -100.97
CA LEU A 28 -34.59 46.45 -99.63
C LEU A 28 -35.84 46.16 -98.80
N THR A 29 -37.04 46.21 -99.40
CA THR A 29 -38.28 45.84 -98.71
C THR A 29 -38.32 44.35 -98.36
N LEU A 30 -37.85 43.46 -99.24
CA LEU A 30 -37.74 42.02 -98.91
C LEU A 30 -36.82 41.76 -97.71
N ILE A 31 -35.65 42.41 -97.66
CA ILE A 31 -34.73 42.28 -96.54
C ILE A 31 -35.38 42.74 -95.22
N ILE A 32 -36.09 43.88 -95.25
CA ILE A 32 -36.79 44.40 -94.07
C ILE A 32 -37.89 43.43 -93.60
N VAL A 33 -38.66 42.85 -94.53
CA VAL A 33 -39.72 41.87 -94.19
C VAL A 33 -39.12 40.61 -93.57
N VAL A 34 -38.01 40.09 -94.13
CA VAL A 34 -37.31 38.92 -93.57
C VAL A 34 -36.76 39.21 -92.17
N LEU A 35 -36.13 40.37 -91.97
CA LEU A 35 -35.63 40.76 -90.64
C LEU A 35 -36.77 40.92 -89.63
N ASN A 36 -37.90 41.51 -90.02
CA ASN A 36 -39.07 41.62 -89.15
C ASN A 36 -39.65 40.23 -88.80
N LEU A 37 -39.75 39.32 -89.77
CA LEU A 37 -40.17 37.92 -89.53
C LEU A 37 -39.22 37.18 -88.59
N MET A 38 -37.90 37.33 -88.75
CA MET A 38 -36.91 36.73 -87.86
C MET A 38 -36.93 37.34 -86.44
N SER A 39 -37.30 38.62 -86.33
CA SER A 39 -37.48 39.28 -85.04
C SER A 39 -38.78 38.85 -84.35
N MET A 40 -39.86 38.63 -85.11
CA MET A 40 -41.11 38.08 -84.60
C MET A 40 -40.96 36.61 -84.19
N SER A 41 -40.22 35.80 -84.95
CA SER A 41 -39.94 34.40 -84.59
C SER A 41 -39.03 34.26 -83.37
N LYS A 42 -38.26 35.29 -83.01
CA LYS A 42 -37.50 35.36 -81.75
C LYS A 42 -38.29 36.00 -80.60
N ALA A 43 -39.41 36.65 -80.92
CA ALA A 43 -40.28 37.37 -79.98
C ALA A 43 -41.59 36.63 -79.71
N GLU A 44 -41.80 35.43 -80.27
CA GLU A 44 -42.74 34.46 -79.70
C GLU A 44 -42.28 34.23 -78.25
N GLY A 45 -43.14 34.64 -77.32
CA GLY A 45 -42.83 34.66 -75.90
C GLY A 45 -42.33 33.31 -75.42
N ARG A 46 -41.44 33.34 -74.42
CA ARG A 46 -40.92 32.13 -73.73
C ARG A 46 -42.05 31.12 -73.57
N GLU A 47 -41.83 29.89 -74.04
CA GLU A 47 -42.79 28.79 -73.91
C GLU A 47 -43.28 28.71 -72.44
N PRO A 48 -44.58 28.48 -72.18
CA PRO A 48 -45.12 28.47 -70.83
C PRO A 48 -44.38 27.49 -69.90
N GLU A 49 -43.90 26.36 -70.44
CA GLU A 49 -43.08 25.38 -69.71
C GLU A 49 -41.71 25.94 -69.26
N GLU A 50 -41.08 26.83 -70.03
CA GLU A 50 -39.80 27.45 -69.64
C GLU A 50 -39.97 28.44 -68.49
N VAL A 51 -41.10 29.15 -68.47
CA VAL A 51 -41.45 30.09 -67.40
C VAL A 51 -41.78 29.33 -66.12
N GLU A 52 -42.48 28.19 -66.20
CA GLU A 52 -42.77 27.33 -65.06
C GLU A 52 -41.49 26.69 -64.50
N ARG A 53 -40.62 26.12 -65.33
CA ARG A 53 -39.31 25.60 -64.89
C ARG A 53 -38.44 26.66 -64.21
N ALA A 54 -38.43 27.89 -64.72
CA ALA A 54 -37.68 28.98 -64.09
C ALA A 54 -38.25 29.37 -62.71
N ARG A 55 -39.57 29.32 -62.54
CA ARG A 55 -40.23 29.54 -61.24
C ARG A 55 -39.94 28.42 -60.26
N GLU A 56 -40.06 27.16 -60.69
CA GLU A 56 -39.72 26.00 -59.87
C GLU A 56 -38.27 26.02 -59.42
N TYR A 57 -37.34 26.30 -60.34
CA TYR A 57 -35.92 26.46 -60.00
C TYR A 57 -35.68 27.58 -58.99
N ALA A 58 -36.38 28.71 -59.11
CA ALA A 58 -36.26 29.81 -58.15
C ALA A 58 -36.80 29.44 -56.77
N ILE A 59 -37.90 28.68 -56.69
CA ILE A 59 -38.48 28.19 -55.43
C ILE A 59 -37.54 27.16 -54.79
N LEU A 60 -37.08 26.17 -55.56
CA LEU A 60 -36.15 25.14 -55.09
C LEU A 60 -34.84 25.74 -54.60
N LYS A 61 -34.31 26.75 -55.30
CA LYS A 61 -33.09 27.45 -54.89
C LYS A 61 -33.29 28.20 -53.57
N LYS A 62 -34.43 28.87 -53.38
CA LYS A 62 -34.75 29.54 -52.11
C LYS A 62 -34.89 28.54 -50.96
N ALA A 63 -35.59 27.43 -51.19
CA ALA A 63 -35.72 26.37 -50.21
C ALA A 63 -34.34 25.78 -49.83
N GLN A 64 -33.47 25.54 -50.81
CA GLN A 64 -32.11 25.09 -50.56
C GLN A 64 -31.28 26.10 -49.77
N GLU A 65 -31.41 27.40 -50.06
CA GLU A 65 -30.74 28.46 -49.30
C GLU A 65 -31.25 28.57 -47.85
N GLU A 66 -32.55 28.38 -47.61
CA GLU A 66 -33.14 28.35 -46.27
C GLU A 66 -32.74 27.11 -45.48
N ASP A 67 -32.79 25.93 -46.12
CA ASP A 67 -32.32 24.69 -45.52
C ASP A 67 -30.84 24.81 -45.15
N GLN A 68 -30.01 25.33 -46.04
CA GLN A 68 -28.58 25.50 -45.78
C GLN A 68 -28.30 26.42 -44.59
N LYS A 69 -29.05 27.54 -44.46
CA LYS A 69 -28.96 28.40 -43.28
C LYS A 69 -29.37 27.67 -42.00
N SER A 70 -30.46 26.91 -42.04
CA SER A 70 -30.91 26.14 -40.88
C SER A 70 -29.87 25.08 -40.48
N TYR A 71 -29.24 24.41 -41.45
CA TYR A 71 -28.16 23.46 -41.21
C TYR A 71 -26.94 24.13 -40.57
N ASP A 72 -26.55 25.32 -41.02
CA ASP A 72 -25.43 26.07 -40.46
C ASP A 72 -25.73 26.52 -39.02
N GLU A 73 -26.95 26.97 -38.72
CA GLU A 73 -27.41 27.31 -37.37
C GLU A 73 -27.42 26.09 -36.44
N LEU A 74 -27.97 24.96 -36.90
CA LEU A 74 -27.98 23.70 -36.18
C LEU A 74 -26.55 23.21 -35.89
N ARG A 75 -25.65 23.34 -36.86
CA ARG A 75 -24.24 22.97 -36.69
C ARG A 75 -23.55 23.84 -35.67
N ALA A 76 -23.74 25.16 -35.73
CA ALA A 76 -23.19 26.08 -34.73
C ALA A 76 -23.74 25.78 -33.32
N LEU A 77 -25.02 25.42 -33.21
CA LEU A 77 -25.63 25.03 -31.94
C LEU A 77 -25.01 23.73 -31.40
N VAL A 78 -24.83 22.71 -32.24
CA VAL A 78 -24.18 21.45 -31.85
C VAL A 78 -22.74 21.70 -31.40
N ASP A 79 -21.98 22.53 -32.12
CA ASP A 79 -20.62 22.88 -31.75
C ASP A 79 -20.58 23.61 -30.40
N SER A 80 -21.53 24.52 -30.16
CA SER A 80 -21.64 25.22 -28.86
C SER A 80 -21.99 24.26 -27.71
N LEU A 81 -22.92 23.32 -27.93
CA LEU A 81 -23.35 22.35 -26.92
C LEU A 81 -22.26 21.33 -26.61
N THR A 82 -21.50 20.90 -27.62
CA THR A 82 -20.37 19.99 -27.42
C THR A 82 -19.27 20.66 -26.62
N GLN A 83 -18.95 21.93 -26.91
CA GLN A 83 -18.00 22.71 -26.13
C GLN A 83 -18.47 22.90 -24.68
N GLN A 84 -19.74 23.26 -24.46
CA GLN A 84 -20.31 23.37 -23.11
C GLN A 84 -20.26 22.05 -22.34
N ASN A 85 -20.50 20.91 -23.00
CA ASN A 85 -20.39 19.60 -22.38
C ASN A 85 -18.96 19.28 -21.96
N GLN A 86 -17.99 19.57 -22.82
CA GLN A 86 -16.56 19.39 -22.50
C GLN A 86 -16.14 20.25 -21.31
N ASP A 87 -16.56 21.52 -21.28
CA ASP A 87 -16.29 22.42 -20.15
C ASP A 87 -16.95 21.93 -18.86
N LEU A 88 -18.18 21.42 -18.94
CA LEU A 88 -18.89 20.87 -17.79
C LEU A 88 -18.18 19.63 -17.24
N LEU A 89 -17.74 18.73 -18.12
CA LEU A 89 -16.95 17.55 -17.75
C LEU A 89 -15.63 17.95 -17.08
N ALA A 90 -14.91 18.91 -17.63
CA ALA A 90 -13.66 19.42 -17.04
C ALA A 90 -13.90 20.07 -15.67
N LYS A 91 -14.99 20.83 -15.51
CA LYS A 91 -15.38 21.41 -14.21
C LYS A 91 -15.75 20.33 -13.19
N ARG A 92 -16.47 19.29 -13.60
CA ARG A 92 -16.80 18.14 -12.72
C ARG A 92 -15.54 17.42 -12.26
N GLN A 93 -14.60 17.14 -13.16
CA GLN A 93 -13.32 16.52 -12.82
C GLN A 93 -12.50 17.35 -11.83
N LYS A 94 -12.45 18.67 -12.03
CA LYS A 94 -11.80 19.58 -11.07
C LYS A 94 -12.48 19.55 -9.71
N LEU A 95 -13.82 19.50 -9.68
CA LEU A 95 -14.59 19.45 -8.43
C LEU A 95 -14.34 18.13 -7.69
N THR A 96 -14.28 16.99 -8.40
CA THR A 96 -13.96 15.70 -7.77
C THR A 96 -12.54 15.70 -7.19
N MET A 97 -11.55 16.21 -7.93
CA MET A 97 -10.18 16.35 -7.40
C MET A 97 -10.13 17.25 -6.16
N LEU A 98 -10.82 18.39 -6.16
CA LEU A 98 -10.87 19.29 -5.02
C LEU A 98 -11.54 18.65 -3.79
N LYS A 99 -12.58 17.83 -3.99
CA LYS A 99 -13.21 17.06 -2.90
C LYS A 99 -12.25 16.03 -2.32
N GLU A 100 -11.55 15.27 -3.16
CA GLU A 100 -10.56 14.30 -2.71
C GLU A 100 -9.43 14.97 -1.91
N MET A 101 -8.97 16.14 -2.37
CA MET A 101 -7.99 16.95 -1.63
C MET A 101 -8.52 17.41 -0.28
N LEU A 102 -9.78 17.87 -0.21
CA LEU A 102 -10.40 18.29 1.04
C LEU A 102 -10.54 17.13 2.03
N ASP A 103 -11.07 15.98 1.58
CA ASP A 103 -11.19 14.77 2.40
C ASP A 103 -9.81 14.29 2.90
N SER A 104 -8.76 14.45 2.10
CA SER A 104 -7.39 14.12 2.51
C SER A 104 -6.87 15.10 3.56
N ALA A 105 -7.18 16.39 3.45
CA ALA A 105 -6.78 17.42 4.41
C ALA A 105 -7.47 17.21 5.76
N GLU A 106 -8.77 16.92 5.77
CA GLU A 106 -9.52 16.63 7.01
C GLU A 106 -8.95 15.41 7.75
N LYS A 107 -8.58 14.35 7.00
CA LYS A 107 -7.91 13.17 7.59
C LYS A 107 -6.54 13.51 8.18
N ILE A 108 -5.77 14.39 7.53
CA ILE A 108 -4.47 14.85 8.03
C ILE A 108 -4.65 15.66 9.31
N ASP A 109 -5.64 16.56 9.35
CA ASP A 109 -5.92 17.38 10.53
C ASP A 109 -6.36 16.52 11.72
N ALA A 110 -7.25 15.54 11.51
CA ALA A 110 -7.64 14.59 12.55
C ALA A 110 -6.44 13.76 13.07
N ALA A 111 -5.59 13.28 12.18
CA ALA A 111 -4.38 12.55 12.57
C ALA A 111 -3.39 13.44 13.34
N ARG A 112 -3.32 14.73 13.00
CA ARG A 112 -2.48 15.71 13.69
C ARG A 112 -2.98 15.98 15.11
N GLU A 113 -4.29 16.12 15.30
CA GLU A 113 -4.89 16.28 16.63
C GLU A 113 -4.63 15.05 17.52
N GLU A 114 -4.81 13.85 16.98
CA GLU A 114 -4.50 12.61 17.69
C GLU A 114 -3.01 12.54 18.09
N LEU A 115 -2.12 12.93 17.18
CA LEU A 115 -0.68 12.96 17.44
C LEU A 115 -0.31 13.97 18.53
N ILE A 116 -0.94 15.15 18.54
CA ILE A 116 -0.75 16.16 19.61
C ILE A 116 -1.22 15.61 20.96
N ALA A 117 -2.37 14.94 21.02
CA ALA A 117 -2.87 14.33 22.25
C ALA A 117 -1.92 13.25 22.77
N LYS A 118 -1.45 12.35 21.90
CA LYS A 118 -0.45 11.34 22.26
C LYS A 118 0.86 11.96 22.74
N PHE A 119 1.32 13.02 22.08
CA PHE A 119 2.53 13.74 22.49
C PHE A 119 2.38 14.35 23.89
N GLN A 120 1.23 14.97 24.20
CA GLN A 120 0.97 15.51 25.54
C GLN A 120 0.93 14.42 26.62
N LEU A 121 0.33 13.26 26.33
CA LEU A 121 0.35 12.12 27.24
C LEU A 121 1.79 11.64 27.52
N LEU A 122 2.62 11.51 26.49
CA LEU A 122 4.02 11.12 26.63
C LEU A 122 4.83 12.14 27.43
N VAL A 123 4.62 13.44 27.20
CA VAL A 123 5.28 14.51 27.99
C VAL A 123 4.90 14.41 29.47
N ASN A 124 3.62 14.14 29.78
CA ASN A 124 3.17 13.99 31.16
C ASN A 124 3.74 12.71 31.80
N ALA A 125 3.79 11.60 31.07
CA ALA A 125 4.39 10.35 31.54
C ALA A 125 5.89 10.52 31.82
N ASN A 126 6.63 11.19 30.93
CA ASN A 126 8.06 11.48 31.18
C ASN A 126 8.26 12.33 32.43
N LYS A 127 7.44 13.36 32.66
CA LYS A 127 7.52 14.14 33.90
C LYS A 127 7.27 13.32 35.16
N GLN A 128 6.36 12.34 35.09
CA GLN A 128 6.12 11.42 36.20
C GLN A 128 7.32 10.51 36.43
N LEU A 129 7.90 9.95 35.36
CA LEU A 129 9.10 9.13 35.44
C LEU A 129 10.29 9.90 36.02
N ASP A 130 10.49 11.16 35.62
CA ASP A 130 11.54 12.02 36.18
C ASP A 130 11.32 12.25 37.70
N ALA A 131 10.07 12.42 38.13
CA ALA A 131 9.74 12.58 39.54
C ALA A 131 9.95 11.27 40.33
N ASP A 132 9.52 10.14 39.76
CA ASP A 132 9.69 8.82 40.36
C ASP A 132 11.17 8.44 40.46
N GLU A 133 11.99 8.79 39.46
CA GLU A 133 13.43 8.57 39.48
C GLU A 133 14.08 9.27 40.70
N VAL A 134 13.72 10.52 40.97
CA VAL A 134 14.24 11.27 42.12
C VAL A 134 13.85 10.58 43.43
N VAL A 135 12.60 10.11 43.56
CA VAL A 135 12.12 9.42 44.77
C VAL A 135 12.85 8.09 44.96
N LEU A 136 12.97 7.29 43.89
CA LEU A 136 13.64 5.99 43.93
C LEU A 136 15.13 6.12 44.24
N LEU A 137 15.80 7.15 43.71
CA LEU A 137 17.20 7.41 44.04
C LEU A 137 17.38 7.75 45.52
N ALA A 138 16.49 8.56 46.09
CA ALA A 138 16.49 8.86 47.53
C ALA A 138 16.23 7.60 48.37
N GLU A 139 15.30 6.74 47.94
CA GLU A 139 15.01 5.47 48.60
C GLU A 139 16.21 4.52 48.54
N ILE A 140 16.85 4.39 47.37
CA ILE A 140 18.09 3.61 47.19
C ILE A 140 19.20 4.11 48.12
N GLU A 141 19.39 5.44 48.24
CA GLU A 141 20.37 5.99 49.17
C GLU A 141 20.05 5.66 50.63
N SER A 142 18.79 5.73 51.03
CA SER A 142 18.36 5.37 52.38
C SER A 142 18.58 3.89 52.69
N LEU A 143 18.19 3.00 51.77
CA LEU A 143 18.39 1.56 51.88
C LEU A 143 19.88 1.19 51.83
N LYS A 144 20.70 1.88 51.05
CA LYS A 144 22.16 1.70 51.06
C LYS A 144 22.76 2.05 52.41
N LYS A 145 22.33 3.16 53.03
CA LYS A 145 22.76 3.52 54.39
C LYS A 145 22.31 2.46 55.40
N GLU A 146 21.08 1.97 55.30
CA GLU A 146 20.60 0.88 56.16
C GLU A 146 21.41 -0.40 55.97
N ILE A 147 21.81 -0.74 54.73
CA ILE A 147 22.70 -1.88 54.44
C ILE A 147 24.11 -1.66 55.01
N GLU A 148 24.67 -0.46 54.91
CA GLU A 148 25.98 -0.13 55.49
C GLU A 148 25.97 -0.16 57.03
N GLU A 149 24.87 0.30 57.65
CA GLU A 149 24.63 0.22 59.09
C GLU A 149 24.44 -1.23 59.55
N ARG A 150 23.80 -2.06 58.73
CA ARG A 150 23.75 -3.52 58.89
C ARG A 150 25.12 -4.13 58.51
N LYS A 151 26.10 -3.99 59.40
CA LYS A 151 27.39 -4.69 59.27
C LYS A 151 27.18 -6.20 59.15
N LEU A 152 27.35 -6.67 57.91
CA LEU A 152 27.22 -8.03 57.40
C LEU A 152 25.76 -8.56 57.46
N PRO A 153 25.26 -9.17 56.35
CA PRO A 153 24.13 -10.09 56.48
C PRO A 153 24.48 -11.10 57.57
N PRO A 154 23.53 -11.55 58.42
CA PRO A 154 23.79 -12.69 59.29
C PRO A 154 24.40 -13.78 58.42
N GLU A 155 25.55 -14.32 58.87
CA GLU A 155 26.28 -15.37 58.16
C GLU A 155 25.26 -16.40 57.70
N ALA A 156 25.12 -16.57 56.38
CA ALA A 156 24.07 -17.42 55.83
C ALA A 156 24.20 -18.78 56.52
N ALA A 157 23.15 -19.18 57.25
CA ALA A 157 23.19 -20.37 58.08
C ALA A 157 23.70 -21.54 57.22
N GLN A 158 24.90 -22.04 57.54
CA GLN A 158 25.52 -23.10 56.77
C GLN A 158 24.66 -24.34 56.92
N LEU A 159 24.11 -24.81 55.81
CA LEU A 159 23.23 -25.96 55.84
C LEU A 159 24.07 -27.22 55.64
N GLN A 160 24.47 -27.84 56.76
CA GLN A 160 25.23 -29.08 56.72
C GLN A 160 24.32 -30.28 56.48
N VAL A 161 24.55 -30.97 55.36
CA VAL A 161 23.86 -32.22 55.05
C VAL A 161 24.52 -33.35 55.83
N LYS A 162 23.76 -34.07 56.66
CA LYS A 162 24.26 -35.21 57.44
C LYS A 162 23.88 -36.54 56.78
N PRO A 163 24.77 -37.54 56.78
CA PRO A 163 24.43 -38.88 56.32
C PRO A 163 23.35 -39.48 57.23
N SER A 164 22.23 -39.88 56.64
CA SER A 164 21.24 -40.72 57.33
C SER A 164 21.73 -42.17 57.29
N GLY A 165 21.70 -42.87 58.43
CA GLY A 165 22.33 -44.19 58.63
C GLY A 165 21.83 -45.33 57.72
N SER A 166 20.84 -45.08 56.86
CA SER A 166 20.25 -46.07 55.95
C SER A 166 21.03 -46.29 54.63
N GLY A 167 22.12 -45.57 54.39
CA GLY A 167 22.87 -45.60 53.10
C GLY A 167 24.38 -45.82 53.22
N ALA A 168 24.88 -46.41 54.31
CA ALA A 168 26.32 -46.48 54.60
C ALA A 168 27.21 -47.17 53.52
N ASN A 169 26.60 -47.97 52.64
CA ASN A 169 27.30 -48.69 51.56
C ASN A 169 27.07 -48.13 50.15
N THR A 170 26.40 -46.97 50.01
CA THR A 170 26.20 -46.33 48.69
C THR A 170 27.08 -45.11 48.52
N GLN A 171 27.49 -44.84 47.28
CA GLN A 171 28.21 -43.63 46.89
C GLN A 171 27.19 -42.55 46.46
N PRO A 172 26.98 -41.49 47.26
CA PRO A 172 26.03 -40.44 46.92
C PRO A 172 26.61 -39.47 45.89
N PHE A 173 25.77 -39.07 44.95
CA PHE A 173 25.99 -37.97 44.00
C PHE A 173 24.97 -36.87 44.27
N PHE A 174 25.42 -35.65 44.48
CA PHE A 174 24.57 -34.55 44.93
C PHE A 174 24.23 -33.61 43.79
N VAL A 175 22.93 -33.36 43.61
CA VAL A 175 22.42 -32.36 42.68
C VAL A 175 21.47 -31.45 43.43
N GLU A 176 21.78 -30.17 43.46
CA GLU A 176 20.93 -29.16 44.06
C GLU A 176 19.98 -28.55 43.01
N VAL A 177 18.71 -28.42 43.38
CA VAL A 177 17.64 -27.91 42.55
C VAL A 177 17.19 -26.57 43.13
N ALA A 178 17.52 -25.49 42.41
CA ALA A 178 17.16 -24.11 42.75
C ALA A 178 16.16 -23.54 41.71
N ASP A 179 15.79 -22.27 41.90
CA ASP A 179 14.75 -21.59 41.12
C ASP A 179 15.05 -21.50 39.63
N LYS A 180 16.28 -21.09 39.30
CA LYS A 180 16.71 -20.86 37.91
C LYS A 180 17.73 -21.89 37.42
N MET A 181 18.38 -22.59 38.35
CA MET A 181 19.55 -23.41 38.06
C MET A 181 19.48 -24.75 38.79
N VAL A 182 20.14 -25.74 38.20
CA VAL A 182 20.43 -27.05 38.77
C VAL A 182 21.94 -27.13 38.94
N LEU A 183 22.40 -27.40 40.16
CA LEU A 183 23.80 -27.35 40.55
C LEU A 183 24.31 -28.77 40.79
N ILE A 184 25.36 -29.18 40.08
CA ILE A 184 26.01 -30.47 40.31
C ILE A 184 27.20 -30.28 41.24
N HIS A 185 27.15 -30.91 42.41
CA HIS A 185 28.24 -30.88 43.39
C HIS A 185 29.15 -32.08 43.15
N HIS A 186 30.33 -31.86 42.53
CA HIS A 186 31.29 -32.92 42.19
C HIS A 186 32.54 -32.94 43.08
N SER A 187 32.97 -31.80 43.62
CA SER A 187 34.11 -31.66 44.53
C SER A 187 33.74 -30.72 45.69
N LEU A 188 34.49 -30.81 46.79
CA LEU A 188 34.43 -29.83 47.88
C LEU A 188 35.26 -28.56 47.60
N THR A 189 36.22 -28.66 46.68
CA THR A 189 37.18 -27.57 46.39
C THR A 189 36.84 -26.81 45.12
N GLU A 190 36.22 -27.48 44.15
CA GLU A 190 35.79 -26.88 42.90
C GLU A 190 34.34 -26.35 43.01
N PRO A 191 34.01 -25.25 42.31
CA PRO A 191 32.65 -24.73 42.30
C PRO A 191 31.69 -25.74 41.64
N ALA A 192 30.45 -25.79 42.11
CA ALA A 192 29.42 -26.62 41.51
C ALA A 192 29.17 -26.24 40.05
N ILE A 193 28.88 -27.23 39.20
CA ILE A 193 28.54 -26.98 37.80
C ILE A 193 27.11 -26.45 37.76
N GLU A 194 26.95 -25.22 37.30
CA GLU A 194 25.65 -24.55 37.20
C GLU A 194 25.00 -24.84 35.85
N ILE A 195 23.82 -25.45 35.87
CA ILE A 195 23.04 -25.79 34.68
C ILE A 195 21.74 -24.99 34.72
N PRO A 196 21.48 -24.11 33.75
CA PRO A 196 20.18 -23.45 33.65
C PRO A 196 19.05 -24.48 33.55
N ALA A 197 17.98 -24.29 34.33
CA ALA A 197 16.89 -25.27 34.41
C ALA A 197 16.18 -25.51 33.06
N GLY A 198 16.22 -24.54 32.14
CA GLY A 198 15.68 -24.67 30.78
C GLY A 198 16.53 -25.51 29.82
N SER A 199 17.81 -25.72 30.13
CA SER A 199 18.76 -26.48 29.29
C SER A 199 19.08 -27.87 29.83
N LEU A 200 18.40 -28.33 30.89
CA LEU A 200 18.74 -29.56 31.60
C LEU A 200 18.71 -30.82 30.70
N GLU A 201 17.72 -30.92 29.81
CA GLU A 201 17.54 -32.07 28.92
C GLU A 201 18.70 -32.26 27.92
N ILE A 202 19.27 -31.15 27.47
CA ILE A 202 20.32 -31.14 26.44
C ILE A 202 21.72 -31.04 27.04
N ASN A 203 21.85 -30.76 28.34
CA ASN A 203 23.14 -30.57 28.98
C ASN A 203 23.94 -31.89 29.07
N GLU A 204 25.17 -31.87 28.56
CA GLU A 204 26.04 -33.05 28.50
C GLU A 204 26.63 -33.44 29.86
N ASP A 205 26.88 -32.48 30.75
CA ASP A 205 27.43 -32.75 32.08
C ASP A 205 26.43 -33.51 32.96
N PHE A 206 25.15 -33.15 32.87
CA PHE A 206 24.09 -33.89 33.55
C PHE A 206 23.94 -35.31 32.99
N LYS A 207 24.07 -35.51 31.68
CA LYS A 207 24.04 -36.86 31.07
C LYS A 207 25.23 -37.72 31.54
N LYS A 208 26.44 -37.17 31.53
CA LYS A 208 27.66 -37.84 32.04
C LYS A 208 27.54 -38.22 33.51
N LEU A 209 26.89 -37.37 34.33
CA LEU A 209 26.58 -37.70 35.71
C LEU A 209 25.68 -38.93 35.80
N LEU A 210 24.59 -38.98 35.02
CA LEU A 210 23.68 -40.13 35.00
C LEU A 210 24.36 -41.42 34.51
N GLU A 211 25.22 -41.33 33.50
CA GLU A 211 26.03 -42.46 33.02
C GLU A 211 26.99 -42.97 34.11
N THR A 212 27.63 -42.05 34.84
CA THR A 212 28.51 -42.38 35.96
C THR A 212 27.73 -43.10 37.07
N ILE A 213 26.53 -42.61 37.39
CA ILE A 213 25.66 -43.22 38.40
C ILE A 213 25.22 -44.62 37.94
N ALA A 214 24.77 -44.77 36.69
CA ALA A 214 24.35 -46.05 36.14
C ALA A 214 25.50 -47.09 36.04
N SER A 215 26.76 -46.65 35.97
CA SER A 215 27.92 -47.54 35.80
C SER A 215 28.18 -48.47 37.00
N LYS A 216 27.69 -48.15 38.20
CA LYS A 216 27.89 -48.96 39.41
C LYS A 216 26.59 -49.10 40.22
N PRO A 217 26.28 -50.31 40.72
CA PRO A 217 25.01 -50.58 41.42
C PRO A 217 24.88 -49.87 42.77
N TYR A 218 25.98 -49.41 43.37
CA TYR A 218 25.98 -48.73 44.67
C TYR A 218 26.00 -47.21 44.55
N ASN A 219 25.88 -46.64 43.35
CA ASN A 219 25.79 -45.19 43.18
C ASN A 219 24.34 -44.73 43.39
N THR A 220 24.15 -43.61 44.10
CA THR A 220 22.81 -43.07 44.37
C THR A 220 22.78 -41.58 44.06
N LEU A 221 21.74 -41.14 43.35
CA LEU A 221 21.48 -39.72 43.11
C LEU A 221 20.70 -39.14 44.30
N ILE A 222 21.20 -38.06 44.90
CA ILE A 222 20.54 -37.31 45.97
C ILE A 222 20.23 -35.91 45.44
N LEU A 223 18.93 -35.60 45.38
CA LEU A 223 18.42 -34.29 44.99
C LEU A 223 18.22 -33.42 46.23
N LEU A 224 18.99 -32.34 46.31
CA LEU A 224 18.87 -31.33 47.35
C LEU A 224 17.92 -30.24 46.85
N VAL A 225 16.72 -30.14 47.43
CA VAL A 225 15.63 -29.32 46.86
C VAL A 225 15.42 -28.07 47.70
N ARG A 226 15.58 -26.89 47.11
CA ARG A 226 15.28 -25.61 47.77
C ARG A 226 13.76 -25.46 48.00
N GLY A 227 13.38 -24.71 49.03
CA GLY A 227 11.99 -24.58 49.48
C GLY A 227 11.09 -23.66 48.63
N SER A 228 11.54 -23.19 47.46
CA SER A 228 10.75 -22.32 46.59
C SER A 228 9.83 -23.11 45.64
N ASP A 229 8.72 -22.50 45.22
CA ASP A 229 7.79 -23.11 44.25
C ASP A 229 8.46 -23.41 42.90
N ALA A 230 9.39 -22.54 42.50
CA ALA A 230 10.18 -22.72 41.28
C ALA A 230 11.11 -23.95 41.37
N ALA A 231 11.76 -24.16 42.51
CA ALA A 231 12.61 -25.33 42.74
C ALA A 231 11.81 -26.64 42.73
N VAL A 232 10.59 -26.66 43.29
CA VAL A 232 9.69 -27.83 43.23
C VAL A 232 9.27 -28.14 41.79
N THR A 233 9.04 -27.11 40.98
CA THR A 233 8.73 -27.28 39.55
C THR A 233 9.93 -27.85 38.80
N ASN A 234 11.14 -27.33 39.06
CA ASN A 234 12.38 -27.84 38.46
C ASN A 234 12.73 -29.25 38.91
N LEU A 235 12.37 -29.65 40.14
CA LEU A 235 12.49 -31.03 40.62
C LEU A 235 11.69 -31.98 39.71
N GLY A 236 10.49 -31.59 39.28
CA GLY A 236 9.69 -32.35 38.31
C GLY A 236 10.46 -32.59 37.00
N LYS A 237 11.12 -31.55 36.47
CA LYS A 237 11.95 -31.64 35.26
C LYS A 237 13.14 -32.58 35.46
N VAL A 238 13.87 -32.45 36.57
CA VAL A 238 15.00 -33.33 36.91
C VAL A 238 14.56 -34.80 36.94
N ASN A 239 13.44 -35.10 37.61
CA ASN A 239 12.90 -36.47 37.65
C ASN A 239 12.49 -36.96 36.25
N SER A 240 11.93 -36.09 35.40
CA SER A 240 11.58 -36.44 34.02
C SER A 240 12.80 -36.81 33.19
N VAL A 241 13.90 -36.05 33.29
CA VAL A 241 15.17 -36.35 32.60
C VAL A 241 15.76 -37.67 33.08
N VAL A 242 15.78 -37.93 34.39
CA VAL A 242 16.25 -39.21 34.94
C VAL A 242 15.38 -40.37 34.47
N GLY A 243 14.05 -40.20 34.48
CA GLY A 243 13.11 -41.21 33.99
C GLY A 243 13.31 -41.54 32.50
N ALA A 244 13.48 -40.51 31.66
CA ALA A 244 13.77 -40.68 30.24
C ALA A 244 15.12 -41.39 30.01
N PHE A 245 16.14 -41.05 30.82
CA PHE A 245 17.43 -41.74 30.78
C PHE A 245 17.30 -43.23 31.11
N ASN A 246 16.64 -43.56 32.23
CA ASN A 246 16.39 -44.94 32.66
C ASN A 246 15.64 -45.76 31.59
N GLN A 247 14.59 -45.20 30.98
CA GLN A 247 13.84 -45.86 29.91
C GLN A 247 14.71 -46.14 28.67
N ARG A 248 15.63 -45.24 28.33
CA ARG A 248 16.51 -45.37 27.16
C ARG A 248 17.65 -46.35 27.37
N THR A 249 18.24 -46.37 28.56
CA THR A 249 19.46 -47.16 28.85
C THR A 249 19.19 -48.46 29.59
N GLY A 250 17.97 -48.64 30.12
CA GLY A 250 17.63 -49.75 31.01
C GLY A 250 18.22 -49.60 32.42
N ALA A 251 18.77 -48.43 32.76
CA ALA A 251 19.27 -48.14 34.11
C ALA A 251 18.11 -47.97 35.11
N GLU A 252 18.39 -48.21 36.40
CA GLU A 252 17.41 -48.06 37.49
C GLU A 252 17.88 -46.99 38.49
N ILE A 253 18.10 -45.76 38.01
CA ILE A 253 18.46 -44.64 38.88
C ILE A 253 17.20 -44.13 39.59
N ILE A 254 17.13 -44.31 40.90
CA ILE A 254 16.03 -43.79 41.75
C ILE A 254 16.57 -42.63 42.60
N PRO A 255 16.19 -41.37 42.31
CA PRO A 255 16.71 -40.23 43.06
C PRO A 255 16.13 -40.16 44.48
N GLY A 256 17.00 -40.09 45.48
CA GLY A 256 16.65 -39.66 46.83
C GLY A 256 16.37 -38.16 46.87
N ARG A 257 15.49 -37.71 47.76
CA ARG A 257 15.11 -36.30 47.88
C ARG A 257 15.36 -35.80 49.29
N LEU A 258 16.09 -34.69 49.40
CA LEU A 258 16.34 -34.01 50.66
C LEU A 258 15.91 -32.54 50.54
N PRO A 259 14.85 -32.10 51.23
CA PRO A 259 14.48 -30.70 51.26
C PRO A 259 15.50 -29.88 52.06
N LEU A 260 15.92 -28.75 51.51
CA LEU A 260 16.83 -27.80 52.15
C LEU A 260 16.03 -26.61 52.70
N PRO A 261 16.06 -26.36 54.02
CA PRO A 261 15.44 -25.17 54.60
C PRO A 261 16.29 -23.93 54.30
N GLY A 262 15.72 -22.96 53.59
CA GLY A 262 16.33 -21.67 53.28
C GLY A 262 17.39 -21.68 52.16
N ASP A 263 18.05 -20.55 51.98
CA ASP A 263 18.98 -20.27 50.87
C ASP A 263 20.46 -20.31 51.29
N GLY A 264 20.75 -20.85 52.47
CA GLY A 264 22.11 -20.99 52.98
C GLY A 264 23.00 -21.85 52.08
N LYS A 265 24.31 -21.60 52.11
CA LYS A 265 25.29 -22.43 51.38
C LYS A 265 25.22 -23.87 51.89
N VAL A 266 25.12 -24.82 50.96
CA VAL A 266 25.14 -26.25 51.29
C VAL A 266 26.56 -26.64 51.70
N ASP A 267 26.70 -27.24 52.87
CA ASP A 267 27.93 -27.88 53.32
C ASP A 267 27.82 -29.40 53.18
N LEU A 268 28.65 -29.96 52.30
CA LEU A 268 28.77 -31.40 52.03
C LEU A 268 30.08 -32.00 52.60
N SER A 269 30.76 -31.29 53.51
CA SER A 269 32.05 -31.72 54.10
C SER A 269 32.04 -33.13 54.68
N LEU A 270 30.92 -33.58 55.24
CA LEU A 270 30.74 -34.94 55.77
C LEU A 270 30.79 -36.03 54.69
N PHE A 271 30.73 -35.66 53.41
CA PHE A 271 30.82 -36.55 52.26
C PHE A 271 32.16 -36.40 51.49
N ALA A 272 33.18 -35.81 52.11
CA ALA A 272 34.51 -35.58 51.50
C ALA A 272 35.13 -36.84 50.87
N GLN A 273 34.82 -38.02 51.40
CA GLN A 273 35.32 -39.29 50.84
C GLN A 273 34.77 -39.61 49.45
N TYR A 274 33.63 -39.02 49.07
CA TYR A 274 32.95 -39.23 47.79
C TYR A 274 33.07 -38.03 46.83
N LEU A 275 33.33 -36.84 47.37
CA LEU A 275 33.48 -35.58 46.64
C LEU A 275 34.96 -35.19 46.60
N LYS A 276 35.69 -35.76 45.63
CA LYS A 276 37.10 -35.46 45.39
C LYS A 276 37.22 -34.42 44.29
#